data_AF-A0A5J4TWP8-F1
#
_entry.id   AF-A0A5J4TWP8-F1
#
_cell.length_a   1.000
_cell.length_b   1.000
_cell.length_c   1.000
_cell.angle_alpha   90.00
_cell.angle_beta   90.00
_cell.angle_gamma   90.00
#
_symmetry.space_group_name_H-M   'P 1'
#
loop_
_entity.id
_entity.type
_entity.pdbx_description
1 polymer ?
#
loop_
_entity_poly.entity_id
_entity_poly.type
_entity_poly.pdbx_seq_one_letter_code
_entity_poly.pdbx_strand_id
1 'polypeptide(L)' 'MSIQLHEIDFIRFRTLVEDRFRQGFSNEQTFENLREIYGSISPELGTIRNLRTQFEKEETIVTFGLRTGRLKIT' A
#
# COMPACT_ATOMS: atom_id res chain seq x y z
N MET A 1 19.74 10.41 3.03
CA MET A 1 18.88 9.76 2.01
C MET A 1 17.48 10.30 2.25
N SER A 2 17.01 11.24 1.42
CA SER A 2 15.69 11.85 1.61
C SER A 2 14.63 10.80 1.31
N ILE A 3 14.07 10.19 2.35
CA ILE A 3 12.84 9.42 2.18
C ILE A 3 11.81 10.45 1.75
N GLN A 4 11.47 10.45 0.46
CA GLN A 4 10.48 11.39 -0.03
C GLN A 4 9.15 11.00 0.64
N LEU A 5 8.40 11.96 1.19
CA LEU A 5 7.10 11.69 1.83
C LEU A 5 6.22 10.77 0.99
N HIS A 6 6.32 10.91 -0.34
CA HIS A 6 5.65 10.08 -1.33
C HIS A 6 5.94 8.57 -1.22
N GLU A 7 7.16 8.16 -0.87
CA GLU A 7 7.53 6.74 -0.69
C GLU A 7 6.93 6.15 0.59
N ILE A 8 6.82 6.95 1.66
CA ILE A 8 6.19 6.53 2.91
C ILE A 8 4.68 6.35 2.70
N ASP A 9 4.05 7.31 2.02
CA ASP A 9 2.63 7.24 1.69
C ASP A 9 2.35 6.01 0.81
N PHE A 10 3.21 5.73 -0.17
CA PHE A 10 3.08 4.56 -1.04
C PHE A 10 3.12 3.23 -0.27
N ILE A 11 4.08 3.05 0.64
CA ILE A 11 4.17 1.84 1.47
C ILE A 11 2.94 1.75 2.37
N ARG A 12 2.54 2.86 2.99
CA ARG A 12 1.36 2.93 3.87
C ARG A 12 0.09 2.53 3.15
N PHE A 13 -0.12 3.00 1.93
CA PHE A 13 -1.28 2.62 1.11
C PHE A 13 -1.29 1.13 0.81
N ARG A 14 -0.15 0.55 0.42
CA ARG A 14 -0.05 -0.89 0.17
C ARG A 14 -0.36 -1.72 1.42
N THR A 15 0.13 -1.29 2.59
CA THR A 15 -0.17 -1.98 3.86
C THR A 15 -1.66 -1.93 4.20
N LEU A 16 -2.30 -0.77 4.02
CA LEU A 16 -3.74 -0.63 4.28
C LEU A 16 -4.59 -1.44 3.29
N VAL A 17 -4.22 -1.45 2.02
CA VAL A 17 -4.86 -2.28 1.00
C VAL A 17 -4.71 -3.77 1.35
N GLU A 18 -3.53 -4.20 1.77
CA GLU A 18 -3.28 -5.60 2.16
C GLU A 18 -4.13 -6.01 3.37
N ASP A 19 -4.19 -5.16 4.40
CA ASP A 19 -5.02 -5.39 5.58
C ASP A 19 -6.50 -5.55 5.22
N ARG A 20 -7.01 -4.70 4.32
CA ARG A 20 -8.40 -4.78 3.83
C ARG A 20 -8.66 -6.04 3.01
N PHE A 21 -7.73 -6.46 2.16
CA PHE A 21 -7.84 -7.71 1.43
C PHE A 21 -7.84 -8.94 2.35
N ARG A 22 -7.01 -8.94 3.39
CA ARG A 22 -7.03 -9.99 4.42
C ARG A 22 -8.34 -10.04 5.21
N GLN A 23 -8.99 -8.90 5.40
CA GLN A 23 -10.32 -8.80 6.01
C GLN A 23 -11.46 -9.19 5.04
N GLY A 24 -11.15 -9.53 3.79
CA GLY A 24 -12.12 -9.98 2.79
C GLY A 24 -12.88 -8.84 2.08
N PHE A 25 -12.36 -7.61 2.11
CA PHE A 25 -13.01 -6.48 1.46
C PHE A 25 -13.00 -6.61 -0.07
N SER A 26 -14.04 -6.09 -0.72
CA SER A 26 -14.05 -5.93 -2.18
C SER A 26 -13.11 -4.78 -2.61
N ASN A 27 -12.81 -4.71 -3.90
CA ASN A 27 -11.97 -3.65 -4.47
C ASN A 27 -12.64 -2.28 -4.30
N GLU A 28 -13.96 -2.25 -4.51
CA GLU A 28 -14.80 -1.06 -4.40
C GLU A 28 -14.89 -0.60 -2.95
N GLN A 29 -15.08 -1.52 -1.99
CA GLN A 29 -15.08 -1.19 -0.56
C GLN A 29 -13.72 -0.67 -0.09
N THR A 30 -12.64 -1.28 -0.56
CA THR A 30 -11.28 -0.83 -0.26
C THR A 30 -11.01 0.56 -0.84
N PHE A 31 -11.49 0.83 -2.06
CA PHE A 31 -11.38 2.13 -2.70
C PHE A 31 -12.15 3.22 -1.96
N GLU A 32 -13.44 3.00 -1.66
CA GLU A 32 -14.25 3.99 -0.95
C GLU A 32 -13.69 4.26 0.45
N ASN A 33 -13.22 3.23 1.17
CA ASN A 33 -12.60 3.42 2.48
C ASN A 33 -11.30 4.25 2.40
N LEU A 34 -10.44 4.00 1.41
CA LEU A 34 -9.22 4.77 1.24
C LEU A 34 -9.51 6.20 0.76
N ARG A 35 -10.53 6.38 -0.07
CA ARG A 35 -11.00 7.68 -0.54
C ARG A 35 -11.58 8.52 0.59
N GLU A 36 -12.32 7.91 1.51
CA GLU A 36 -12.86 8.60 2.69
C GLU A 36 -11.73 9.09 3.62
N ILE A 37 -10.69 8.27 3.81
CA ILE A 37 -9.58 8.60 4.73
C ILE A 37 -8.58 9.58 4.09
N TYR A 38 -8.24 9.40 2.81
CA TYR A 38 -7.12 10.10 2.16
C TYR A 38 -7.54 11.04 1.02
N GLY A 39 -8.83 11.10 0.70
CA GLY A 39 -9.37 12.03 -0.30
C GLY A 39 -8.69 11.88 -1.66
N SER A 40 -8.14 12.99 -2.17
CA SER A 40 -7.46 13.05 -3.47
C SER A 40 -6.12 12.33 -3.56
N ILE A 41 -5.56 11.89 -2.41
CA ILE A 41 -4.29 11.15 -2.35
C ILE A 41 -4.56 9.63 -2.36
N SER A 42 -5.83 9.22 -2.34
CA SER A 42 -6.20 7.81 -2.39
C SER A 42 -5.72 7.14 -3.68
N PRO A 43 -5.22 5.88 -3.59
CA PRO A 43 -4.93 5.11 -4.78
C PRO A 43 -6.19 4.91 -5.63
N GLU A 44 -5.99 4.95 -6.95
CA GLU A 44 -7.07 4.72 -7.90
C GLU A 44 -7.59 3.28 -7.84
N LEU A 45 -8.86 3.06 -8.20
CA LEU A 45 -9.45 1.72 -8.24
C LEU A 45 -8.67 0.76 -9.15
N GLY A 46 -8.09 1.26 -10.25
CA GLY A 46 -7.21 0.47 -11.12
C GLY A 46 -5.95 -0.01 -10.40
N THR A 47 -5.37 0.83 -9.54
CA THR A 47 -4.22 0.46 -8.70
C THR A 47 -4.60 -0.62 -7.69
N ILE A 48 -5.76 -0.49 -7.04
CA ILE A 48 -6.26 -1.49 -6.09
C ILE A 48 -6.49 -2.85 -6.77
N ARG A 49 -7.05 -2.86 -7.99
CA ARG A 49 -7.23 -4.09 -8.78
C ARG A 49 -5.89 -4.77 -9.09
N ASN A 50 -4.89 -4.00 -9.52
CA ASN A 50 -3.56 -4.53 -9.77
C ASN A 50 -2.92 -5.10 -8.50
N LEU A 51 -3.06 -4.41 -7.37
CA LEU A 51 -2.59 -4.89 -6.07
C LEU A 51 -3.30 -6.17 -5.65
N ARG A 52 -4.59 -6.33 -5.95
CA ARG A 52 -5.31 -7.56 -5.65
C ARG A 52 -4.77 -8.75 -6.46
N THR A 53 -4.57 -8.57 -7.76
CA THR A 53 -3.96 -9.61 -8.58
C THR A 53 -2.57 -9.99 -8.08
N GLN A 54 -1.78 -9.01 -7.60
CA GLN A 54 -0.49 -9.28 -6.98
C GLN A 54 -0.65 -10.04 -5.65
N PHE A 55 -1.59 -9.62 -4.79
CA PHE A 55 -1.87 -10.27 -3.50
C PHE A 55 -2.34 -11.72 -3.68
N GLU A 56 -3.21 -11.99 -4.65
CA GLU A 56 -3.69 -13.35 -4.96
C GLU A 56 -2.57 -14.26 -5.48
N LYS A 57 -1.50 -13.69 -6.05
CA LYS A 57 -0.35 -14.44 -6.59
C LYS A 57 0.76 -14.63 -5.56
N GLU A 58 1.06 -13.60 -4.77
CA GLU A 58 2.23 -13.55 -3.88
C GLU A 58 1.86 -13.71 -2.39
N GLU A 59 0.57 -13.75 -2.06
CA GLU A 59 0.00 -13.74 -0.69
C GLU A 59 0.40 -12.52 0.16
N THR A 60 1.18 -11.60 -0.40
CA THR A 60 1.60 -10.35 0.20
C THR A 60 1.91 -9.31 -0.88
N ILE A 61 1.64 -8.04 -0.61
CA ILE A 61 1.95 -6.90 -1.50
C ILE A 61 2.93 -5.91 -0.85
N VAL A 62 3.20 -6.10 0.44
CA VAL A 62 4.18 -5.35 1.22
C VAL A 62 5.36 -6.24 1.55
N THR A 63 6.44 -6.10 0.80
CA THR A 63 7.73 -6.71 1.15
C THR A 63 8.62 -5.66 1.82
N PHE A 64 8.88 -5.85 3.11
CA PHE A 64 9.96 -5.12 3.77
C PHE A 64 11.29 -5.67 3.28
N GLY A 65 11.87 -5.01 2.28
CA GLY A 65 13.28 -5.18 1.97
C GLY A 65 14.09 -4.73 3.18
N LEU A 66 14.54 -5.67 4.01
CA LEU A 66 15.53 -5.45 5.06
C LEU A 66 16.80 -4.94 4.37
N ARG A 67 16.93 -3.62 4.20
CA ARG A 67 18.24 -3.02 3.89
C ARG A 67 19.09 -3.26 5.13
N THR A 68 20.00 -4.24 5.06
CA THR A 68 20.98 -4.61 6.10
C THR A 68 22.06 -3.53 6.33
N GLY A 69 21.79 -2.27 6.01
CA GLY A 69 22.66 -1.14 6.26
C GLY A 69 22.06 -0.22 7.33
N ARG A 70 22.83 0.07 8.38
CA ARG A 70 22.50 1.15 9.33
C ARG A 70 22.21 2.44 8.55
N LEU A 71 21.06 3.06 8.81
CA LEU A 71 20.73 4.40 8.33
C LEU A 71 21.84 5.37 8.79
N LYS A 72 22.68 5.82 7.86
CA LYS A 72 23.68 6.86 8.12
C LYS A 72 22.93 8.19 8.16
N ILE A 73 22.83 8.77 9.35
CA ILE A 73 22.43 10.18 9.51
C ILE A 73 23.65 11.00 9.09
N THR A 74 23.52 11.80 8.04
CA THR A 74 24.54 12.75 7.57
C THR A 74 23.85 14.06 7.28
#